data_AF-A0A926M070-F1
#
_entry.id   AF-A0A926M070-F1
#
_cell.length_a   1.000
_cell.length_b   1.000
_cell.length_c   1.000
_cell.angle_alpha   90.00
_cell.angle_beta   90.00
_cell.angle_gamma   90.00
#
_symmetry.space_group_name_H-M   'P 1'
#
loop_
_entity.id
_entity.type
_entity.pdbx_description
1 polymer ?
#
loop_
_entity_poly.entity_id
_entity_poly.type
_entity_poly.pdbx_seq_one_letter_code
_entity_poly.pdbx_strand_id
1 'polypeptide(L)'
;MKKLILITAMFCLNFNTYSFSNEVNCDGFKKFTISYMSCKANLIKNKTVSAGKNFVEDTKSYQKKEWSKEKKKLKNLKEKILEK
;
A
#
# COMPACT_ATOMS: atom_id res chain seq x y z
N MET A 1 22.96 30.77 -28.63
CA MET A 1 22.58 30.78 -27.19
C MET A 1 21.07 30.75 -26.95
N LYS A 2 20.27 31.66 -27.52
CA LYS A 2 18.80 31.69 -27.34
C LYS A 2 18.09 30.35 -27.65
N LYS A 3 18.53 29.64 -28.70
CA LYS A 3 17.99 28.31 -29.07
C LYS A 3 18.34 27.20 -28.08
N LEU A 4 19.54 27.26 -27.45
CA LEU A 4 19.95 26.31 -26.42
C LEU A 4 19.14 26.51 -25.13
N ILE A 5 18.91 27.77 -24.75
CA ILE A 5 18.07 28.13 -23.59
C ILE A 5 16.64 27.58 -23.77
N LEU A 6 16.08 27.71 -24.97
CA LEU A 6 14.73 27.21 -25.28
C LEU A 6 14.62 25.68 -25.16
N ILE A 7 15.64 24.95 -25.63
CA ILE A 7 15.69 23.48 -25.55
C ILE A 7 15.80 23.04 -24.09
N THR A 8 16.69 23.66 -23.30
CA THR A 8 16.83 23.37 -21.87
C THR A 8 15.53 23.65 -21.10
N ALA A 9 14.84 24.76 -21.42
CA ALA A 9 13.55 25.09 -20.80
C ALA A 9 12.46 24.05 -21.11
N MET A 10 12.41 23.50 -22.34
CA MET A 10 11.47 22.43 -22.68
C MET A 10 11.73 21.14 -21.88
N PHE A 11 12.98 20.76 -21.66
CA PHE A 11 13.31 19.59 -20.82
C PHE A 11 12.96 19.81 -19.34
N CYS A 12 13.11 21.04 -18.81
CA CYS A 12 12.73 21.37 -17.44
C CYS A 12 11.20 21.35 -17.19
N LEU A 13 10.36 21.47 -18.22
CA LEU A 13 8.90 21.36 -18.06
C LEU A 13 8.39 19.92 -17.98
N ASN A 14 9.27 18.92 -18.15
CA ASN A 14 8.92 17.49 -18.05
C ASN A 14 9.07 16.92 -16.63
N PHE A 15 9.31 17.75 -15.62
CA PHE A 15 9.41 17.28 -14.24
C PHE A 15 8.02 16.94 -13.67
N ASN A 16 7.77 15.63 -13.61
CA ASN A 16 6.92 14.91 -12.66
C ASN A 16 5.62 15.63 -12.26
N THR A 17 4.53 15.28 -12.94
CA THR A 17 3.21 15.30 -12.30
C THR A 17 3.21 14.24 -11.21
N TYR A 18 3.81 14.55 -10.05
CA TYR A 18 3.42 13.89 -8.82
C TYR A 18 1.96 14.28 -8.62
N SER A 19 1.05 13.46 -9.13
CA SER A 19 -0.36 13.56 -8.79
C SER A 19 -0.43 13.20 -7.32
N PHE A 20 -0.25 14.22 -6.47
CA PHE A 20 -0.76 14.16 -5.12
C PHE A 20 -2.26 13.95 -5.30
N SER A 21 -2.68 12.69 -5.18
CA SER A 21 -4.06 12.36 -4.88
C SER A 21 -4.42 13.23 -3.70
N ASN A 22 -5.20 14.30 -3.95
CA ASN A 22 -5.75 15.11 -2.88
C ASN A 22 -6.34 14.15 -1.85
N GLU A 23 -5.99 14.36 -0.59
CA GLU A 23 -6.70 13.75 0.52
C GLU A 23 -8.20 13.89 0.21
N VAL A 24 -8.94 12.78 0.16
CA VAL A 24 -10.32 12.76 -0.36
C VAL A 24 -11.21 13.53 0.62
N ASN A 25 -11.23 14.84 0.47
CA ASN A 25 -12.00 15.76 1.28
C ASN A 25 -13.36 15.96 0.60
N CYS A 26 -14.37 15.28 1.12
CA CYS A 26 -15.72 15.36 0.58
C CYS A 26 -16.45 16.65 1.00
N ASP A 27 -15.86 17.50 1.83
CA ASP A 27 -16.50 18.70 2.38
C ASP A 27 -16.71 19.79 1.31
N GLY A 28 -15.98 19.72 0.19
CA GLY A 28 -16.18 20.58 -0.98
C GLY A 28 -17.45 20.25 -1.79
N PHE A 29 -18.09 19.10 -1.57
CA PHE A 29 -19.35 18.75 -2.22
C PHE A 29 -20.55 19.13 -1.35
N LYS A 30 -21.61 19.67 -1.97
CA LYS A 30 -22.88 19.90 -1.26
C LYS A 30 -23.41 18.56 -0.72
N LYS A 31 -23.78 18.56 0.56
CA LYS A 31 -24.34 17.40 1.26
C LYS A 31 -25.54 16.84 0.48
N PHE A 32 -25.61 15.52 0.39
CA PHE A 32 -26.64 14.75 -0.35
C PHE A 32 -26.58 14.83 -1.89
N THR A 33 -25.55 15.45 -2.47
CA THR A 33 -25.32 15.30 -3.92
C THR A 33 -24.76 13.92 -4.25
N ILE A 34 -24.99 13.49 -5.50
CA ILE A 34 -24.39 12.25 -6.04
C ILE A 34 -22.86 12.29 -5.89
N SER A 35 -22.24 13.44 -6.15
CA SER A 35 -20.79 13.63 -6.00
C SER A 35 -20.32 13.46 -4.56
N TYR A 36 -21.04 14.01 -3.58
CA TYR A 36 -20.75 13.82 -2.15
C TYR A 36 -20.84 12.34 -1.75
N MET A 37 -21.92 11.66 -2.17
CA MET A 37 -22.12 10.23 -1.89
C MET A 37 -21.05 9.35 -2.54
N SER A 38 -20.71 9.61 -3.81
CA SER A 38 -19.64 8.92 -4.54
C SER A 38 -18.29 9.12 -3.86
N CYS A 39 -17.98 10.34 -3.42
CA CYS A 39 -16.76 10.65 -2.67
C CYS A 39 -16.65 9.83 -1.38
N LYS A 40 -17.70 9.84 -0.54
CA LYS A 40 -17.72 9.05 0.71
C LYS A 40 -17.65 7.54 0.44
N ALA A 41 -18.33 7.03 -0.57
CA ALA A 41 -18.28 5.62 -0.95
C ALA A 41 -16.87 5.18 -1.38
N ASN A 42 -16.18 6.00 -2.18
CA ASN A 42 -14.79 5.74 -2.58
C ASN A 42 -13.83 5.79 -1.38
N LEU A 43 -14.04 6.72 -0.44
CA LEU A 43 -13.25 6.79 0.79
C LEU A 43 -13.41 5.51 1.64
N ILE A 44 -14.64 5.01 1.79
CA ILE A 44 -14.91 3.74 2.48
C ILE A 44 -14.25 2.59 1.73
N LYS A 45 -14.45 2.50 0.40
CA LYS A 45 -13.84 1.46 -0.45
C LYS A 45 -12.31 1.41 -0.27
N ASN A 46 -11.64 2.56 -0.33
CA ASN A 46 -10.19 2.63 -0.19
C ASN A 46 -9.73 2.17 1.21
N LYS A 47 -10.43 2.58 2.27
CA LYS A 47 -10.15 2.11 3.63
C LYS A 47 -10.34 0.61 3.76
N THR A 48 -11.43 0.05 3.23
CA THR A 48 -11.71 -1.38 3.26
C THR A 48 -10.67 -2.19 2.49
N VAL A 49 -10.26 -1.72 1.29
CA VAL A 49 -9.19 -2.38 0.51
C VAL A 49 -7.87 -2.36 1.26
N SER A 50 -7.50 -1.23 1.88
CA SER A 50 -6.28 -1.12 2.66
C SER A 50 -6.32 -2.02 3.90
N ALA A 51 -7.40 -1.99 4.67
CA ALA A 51 -7.58 -2.84 5.84
C ALA A 51 -7.53 -4.34 5.47
N GLY A 52 -8.16 -4.72 4.35
CA GLY A 52 -8.12 -6.08 3.84
C GLY A 52 -6.72 -6.53 3.44
N LYS A 53 -5.94 -5.68 2.77
CA LYS A 53 -4.54 -5.97 2.45
C LYS A 53 -3.70 -6.18 3.71
N ASN A 54 -3.82 -5.29 4.69
CA ASN A 54 -3.10 -5.40 5.96
C ASN A 54 -3.47 -6.70 6.68
N PHE A 55 -4.75 -7.05 6.76
CA PHE A 55 -5.20 -8.31 7.37
C PHE A 55 -4.58 -9.54 6.70
N VAL A 56 -4.51 -9.56 5.35
CA VAL A 56 -3.90 -10.68 4.61
C VAL A 56 -2.39 -10.75 4.88
N GLU A 57 -1.69 -9.63 4.89
CA GLU A 57 -0.25 -9.57 5.17
C GLU A 57 0.08 -9.99 6.61
N ASP A 58 -0.69 -9.51 7.59
CA ASP A 58 -0.55 -9.85 9.00
C ASP A 58 -0.81 -11.35 9.22
N THR A 59 -1.85 -11.90 8.60
CA THR A 59 -2.17 -13.33 8.65
C THR A 59 -1.03 -14.17 8.09
N LYS A 60 -0.50 -13.81 6.91
CA LYS A 60 0.64 -14.51 6.30
C LYS A 60 1.90 -14.42 7.16
N SER A 61 2.17 -13.26 7.74
CA SER A 61 3.30 -13.04 8.64
C SER A 61 3.20 -13.91 9.91
N TYR A 62 2.02 -13.95 10.51
CA TYR A 62 1.72 -14.81 11.66
C TYR A 62 1.92 -16.29 11.33
N GLN A 63 1.30 -16.76 10.25
CA GLN A 63 1.42 -18.16 9.81
C GLN A 63 2.87 -18.56 9.53
N LYS A 64 3.65 -17.70 8.87
CA LYS A 64 5.07 -17.94 8.61
C LYS A 64 5.88 -18.08 9.91
N LYS A 65 5.60 -17.26 10.92
CA LYS A 65 6.24 -17.33 12.24
C LYS A 65 5.92 -18.64 12.94
N GLU A 66 4.64 -19.05 12.97
CA GLU A 66 4.23 -20.29 13.62
C GLU A 66 4.81 -21.54 12.91
N TRP A 67 4.76 -21.58 11.57
CA TRP A 67 5.41 -22.67 10.82
C TRP A 67 6.92 -22.75 11.07
N SER A 68 7.60 -21.60 11.16
CA SER A 68 9.03 -21.58 11.46
C SER A 68 9.32 -22.13 12.86
N LYS A 69 8.51 -21.78 13.86
CA LYS A 69 8.62 -22.31 15.23
C LYS A 69 8.43 -23.83 15.25
N GLU A 70 7.37 -24.33 14.63
CA GLU A 70 7.08 -25.77 14.59
C GLU A 70 8.17 -26.55 13.84
N LYS A 71 8.65 -26.03 12.71
CA LYS A 71 9.77 -26.64 11.98
C LYS A 71 11.04 -26.71 12.83
N LYS A 72 11.32 -25.68 13.63
CA LYS A 72 12.45 -25.68 14.56
C LYS A 72 12.28 -26.72 15.67
N LYS A 73 11.09 -26.84 16.26
CA LYS A 73 10.79 -27.89 17.24
C LYS A 73 11.02 -29.29 16.66
N LEU A 74 10.54 -29.53 15.43
CA LEU A 74 10.69 -30.81 14.75
C LEU A 74 12.17 -31.14 14.47
N LYS A 75 12.96 -30.16 14.03
CA LYS A 75 14.41 -30.32 13.80
C LYS A 75 15.13 -30.70 15.10
N ASN A 76 14.86 -29.97 16.19
CA ASN A 76 15.46 -30.26 17.50
C ASN A 76 15.07 -31.65 18.02
N LEU A 77 13.82 -32.08 17.80
CA LEU A 77 13.38 -33.43 18.17
C LEU A 77 14.15 -34.50 17.38
N LYS A 78 14.28 -34.29 16.06
CA LYS A 78 15.03 -35.21 15.18
C LYS A 78 16.49 -35.32 15.58
N GLU A 79 17.15 -34.21 15.91
CA GLU A 79 18.54 -34.19 16.40
C GLU A 79 18.67 -34.98 17.71
N LYS A 80 17.77 -34.78 18.68
CA LYS A 80 17.77 -35.53 19.94
C LYS A 80 17.57 -37.05 19.77
N ILE A 81 16.84 -37.47 18.74
CA ILE A 81 16.65 -38.90 18.44
C ILE A 81 17.90 -39.49 17.79
N LEU A 82 18.61 -38.71 16.96
CA LEU A 82 19.83 -39.14 16.25
C LEU A 82 21.08 -39.13 17.12
N GLU A 83 21.13 -38.31 18.16
CA GLU A 83 22.23 -38.26 19.15
C GLU A 83 22.13 -39.36 20.23
N LYS A 84 21.09 -40.20 20.18
CA LYS A 84 20.81 -41.28 21.12
C LYS A 84 20.98 -42.64 20.45
#